data_AF-A0A8S3YF89-F1
#
_entry.id   AF-A0A8S3YF89-F1
#
_cell.length_a   1.000
_cell.length_b   1.000
_cell.length_c   1.000
_cell.angle_alpha   90.00
_cell.angle_beta   90.00
_cell.angle_gamma   90.00
#
_symmetry.space_group_name_H-M   'P 1'
#
loop_
_entity.id
_entity.type
_entity.pdbx_description
1 polymer ?
#
loop_
_entity_poly.entity_id
_entity_poly.type
_entity_poly.pdbx_seq_one_letter_code
_entity_poly.pdbx_strand_id
1 'polypeptide(L)'
;MDIKLFWLVSAMLLLTVLVEARRRPTERRRGNRVTPSRYTWTRELAAGTTVNEEATTPEDSNQMYVKSIDDRLPAAGFKKALLLYDFSGISPIVSVTLYERHRRGLPCYILDTNLTYSDVIATLAQRNNTDVGASPEISLDGSSPVLSRQAARELFDSNPSLRKACRGGRVARTSAAATASENTEVVKVLTLDSVLNLTIQGAANSTRPSRRGSRGRGRGSSRQG
;
A
#
# COMPACT_ATOMS: atom_id res chain seq x y z
N MET A 1 -26.24 62.47 -9.55
CA MET A 1 -25.31 61.43 -9.06
C MET A 1 -24.71 60.73 -10.25
N ASP A 2 -23.38 60.70 -10.32
CA ASP A 2 -22.66 60.29 -11.53
C ASP A 2 -22.43 58.78 -11.54
N ILE A 3 -23.11 58.09 -12.46
CA ILE A 3 -23.13 56.61 -12.57
C ILE A 3 -21.71 56.06 -12.76
N LYS A 4 -20.80 56.84 -13.35
CA LYS A 4 -19.40 56.45 -13.55
C LYS A 4 -18.63 56.28 -12.24
N LEU A 5 -18.95 57.08 -11.21
CA LEU A 5 -18.31 57.00 -9.90
C LEU A 5 -18.69 55.72 -9.17
N PHE A 6 -19.93 55.26 -9.33
CA PHE A 6 -20.42 54.04 -8.69
C PHE A 6 -19.70 52.78 -9.22
N TRP A 7 -19.51 52.69 -10.54
CA TRP A 7 -18.79 51.56 -11.15
C TRP A 7 -17.32 51.50 -10.75
N LEU A 8 -16.64 52.65 -10.61
CA LEU A 8 -15.25 52.72 -10.17
C LEU A 8 -15.08 52.26 -8.73
N VAL A 9 -15.97 52.67 -7.83
CA VAL A 9 -15.92 52.27 -6.41
C VAL A 9 -16.21 50.78 -6.26
N SER A 10 -17.20 50.22 -6.97
CA SER A 10 -17.47 48.77 -6.95
C SER A 10 -16.30 47.95 -7.51
N ALA A 11 -15.65 48.39 -8.59
CA ALA A 11 -14.51 47.68 -9.17
C ALA A 11 -13.30 47.68 -8.23
N MET A 12 -13.02 48.79 -7.53
CA MET A 12 -11.95 48.84 -6.53
C MET A 12 -12.23 47.92 -5.35
N LEU A 13 -13.47 47.90 -4.84
CA LEU A 13 -13.84 47.07 -3.70
C LEU A 13 -13.71 45.57 -4.00
N LEU A 14 -14.08 45.17 -5.22
CA LEU A 14 -13.93 43.79 -5.70
C LEU A 14 -12.45 43.39 -5.86
N LEU A 15 -11.61 44.32 -6.31
CA LEU A 15 -10.16 44.11 -6.41
C LEU A 15 -9.49 43.98 -5.04
N THR A 16 -9.88 44.79 -4.05
CA THR A 16 -9.35 44.64 -2.68
C THR A 16 -9.75 43.31 -2.06
N VAL A 17 -10.99 42.85 -2.21
CA VAL A 17 -11.44 41.54 -1.70
C VAL A 17 -10.69 40.38 -2.37
N LEU A 18 -10.40 40.48 -3.67
CA LEU A 18 -9.63 39.46 -4.41
C LEU A 18 -8.13 39.44 -4.03
N VAL A 19 -7.56 40.59 -3.68
CA VAL A 19 -6.16 40.69 -3.23
C VAL A 19 -6.00 40.17 -1.80
N GLU A 20 -6.95 40.46 -0.90
CA GLU A 20 -6.97 39.93 0.47
C GLU A 20 -7.15 38.40 0.50
N ALA A 21 -7.99 37.86 -0.40
CA ALA A 21 -8.22 36.42 -0.50
C ALA A 21 -6.96 35.63 -0.91
N ARG A 22 -5.99 36.27 -1.58
CA ARG A 22 -4.69 35.65 -1.93
C ARG A 22 -3.63 35.74 -0.84
N ARG A 23 -3.85 36.57 0.19
CA ARG A 23 -2.93 36.74 1.33
C ARG A 23 -3.46 36.12 2.60
N ARG A 24 -4.17 34.98 2.53
CA ARG A 24 -4.20 34.10 3.70
C ARG A 24 -2.82 33.43 3.77
N PRO A 25 -1.92 33.85 4.68
CA PRO A 25 -0.77 33.02 4.98
C PRO A 25 -1.34 31.65 5.29
N THR A 26 -0.91 30.65 4.52
CA THR A 26 -1.10 29.27 4.93
C THR A 26 -0.21 29.12 6.14
N GLU A 27 -0.74 29.54 7.29
CA GLU A 27 -0.30 29.14 8.61
C GLU A 27 -0.47 27.62 8.57
N ARG A 28 0.58 26.97 8.05
CA ARG A 28 0.77 25.55 8.15
C ARG A 28 0.85 25.36 9.63
N ARG A 29 -0.31 25.08 10.26
CA ARG A 29 -0.43 24.51 11.59
C ARG A 29 0.58 23.38 11.58
N ARG A 30 1.78 23.65 12.09
CA ARG A 30 2.70 22.66 12.61
C ARG A 30 2.01 22.18 13.89
N GLY A 31 0.86 21.53 13.72
CA GLY A 31 0.32 20.70 14.77
C GLY A 31 1.43 19.73 15.12
N ASN A 32 1.63 19.50 16.42
CA ASN A 32 2.57 18.51 16.92
C ASN A 32 2.46 17.27 16.03
N ARG A 33 3.50 17.03 15.23
CA ARG A 33 3.60 15.80 14.46
C ARG A 33 3.99 14.74 15.47
N VAL A 34 2.96 14.20 16.09
CA VAL A 34 2.87 12.84 16.60
C VAL A 34 3.79 11.96 15.75
N THR A 35 4.88 11.50 16.37
CA THR A 35 5.96 10.81 15.66
C THR A 35 5.72 9.32 15.78
N PRO A 36 5.55 8.59 14.65
CA PRO A 36 5.30 7.16 14.71
C PRO A 36 6.48 6.44 15.38
N SER A 37 6.19 5.48 16.25
CA SER A 37 7.25 4.63 16.82
C SER A 37 7.82 3.74 15.70
N ARG A 38 9.14 3.58 15.70
CA ARG A 38 9.88 2.82 14.70
C ARG A 38 10.70 1.75 15.40
N TYR A 39 10.62 0.54 14.86
CA TYR A 39 11.33 -0.63 15.34
C TYR A 39 12.13 -1.21 14.19
N THR A 40 13.36 -1.63 14.46
CA THR A 40 14.25 -2.22 13.45
C THR A 40 14.92 -3.45 14.01
N TRP A 41 15.10 -4.49 13.19
CA TRP A 41 15.81 -5.70 13.57
C TRP A 41 16.43 -6.35 12.34
N THR A 42 17.33 -7.30 12.59
CA THR A 42 17.94 -8.11 11.54
C THR A 42 17.45 -9.54 11.67
N ARG A 43 17.01 -10.14 10.58
CA ARG A 43 16.52 -11.53 10.54
C ARG A 43 17.48 -12.41 9.75
N GLU A 44 17.84 -13.55 10.31
CA GLU A 44 18.50 -14.62 9.58
C GLU A 44 17.48 -15.39 8.72
N LEU A 45 17.77 -15.53 7.44
CA LEU A 45 17.02 -16.33 6.48
C LEU A 45 17.68 -17.70 6.34
N ALA A 46 16.99 -18.62 5.64
CA ALA A 46 17.61 -19.87 5.22
C ALA A 46 18.93 -19.60 4.46
N ALA A 47 19.92 -20.49 4.63
CA ALA A 47 21.27 -20.37 4.08
C ALA A 47 22.14 -19.21 4.64
N GLY A 48 21.85 -18.74 5.87
CA GLY A 48 22.71 -17.81 6.60
C GLY A 48 22.71 -16.37 6.07
N THR A 49 21.77 -16.02 5.18
CA THR A 49 21.62 -14.65 4.69
C THR A 49 20.87 -13.82 5.72
N THR A 50 21.39 -12.68 6.13
CA THR A 50 20.68 -11.75 7.03
C THR A 50 20.03 -10.61 6.25
N VAL A 51 18.85 -10.16 6.72
CA VAL A 51 18.13 -9.02 6.13
C VAL A 51 17.62 -8.06 7.18
N ASN A 52 17.61 -6.77 6.84
CA ASN A 52 17.08 -5.73 7.71
C ASN A 52 15.58 -5.53 7.50
N GLU A 53 14.86 -5.48 8.62
CA GLU A 53 13.42 -5.26 8.67
C GLU A 53 13.08 -4.06 9.54
N GLU A 54 11.93 -3.47 9.25
CA GLU A 54 11.42 -2.32 9.97
C GLU A 54 9.92 -2.47 10.18
N ALA A 55 9.48 -2.13 11.39
CA ALA A 55 8.08 -1.89 11.69
C ALA A 55 7.86 -0.43 12.11
N THR A 56 6.68 0.09 11.78
CA THR A 56 6.22 1.41 12.25
C THR A 56 4.81 1.31 12.78
N THR A 57 4.58 1.92 13.94
CA THR A 57 3.27 1.98 14.59
C THR A 57 2.88 3.46 14.71
N PRO A 58 1.86 3.92 13.97
CA PRO A 58 1.34 5.27 14.19
C PRO A 58 0.82 5.38 15.62
N GLU A 59 1.14 6.48 16.29
CA GLU A 59 0.64 6.77 17.64
C GLU A 59 -0.89 6.78 17.65
N ASP A 60 -1.49 6.36 18.76
CA ASP A 60 -2.94 6.25 18.95
C ASP A 60 -3.66 5.42 17.88
N SER A 61 -2.94 4.48 17.24
CA SER A 61 -3.52 3.56 16.27
C SER A 61 -3.26 2.11 16.63
N ASN A 62 -4.29 1.29 16.49
CA ASN A 62 -4.21 -0.16 16.57
C ASN A 62 -3.71 -0.75 15.24
N GLN A 63 -2.68 -0.15 14.65
CA GLN A 63 -2.14 -0.49 13.34
C GLN A 63 -0.62 -0.60 13.39
N MET A 64 -0.07 -1.52 12.63
CA MET A 64 1.37 -1.69 12.46
C MET A 64 1.70 -1.95 10.99
N TYR A 65 2.67 -1.23 10.46
CA TYR A 65 3.23 -1.50 9.15
C TYR A 65 4.57 -2.22 9.29
N VAL A 66 4.75 -3.32 8.57
CA VAL A 66 6.03 -4.06 8.50
C VAL A 66 6.51 -4.07 7.05
N LYS A 67 7.80 -3.84 6.86
CA LYS A 67 8.45 -3.95 5.56
C LYS A 67 9.88 -4.44 5.76
N SER A 68 10.35 -5.26 4.83
CA SER A 68 11.79 -5.50 4.71
C SER A 68 12.40 -4.49 3.76
N ILE A 69 13.45 -3.81 4.21
CA ILE A 69 14.09 -2.71 3.48
C ILE A 69 15.31 -3.17 2.67
N ASP A 70 15.74 -4.43 2.87
CA ASP A 70 16.98 -4.95 2.30
C ASP A 70 16.88 -5.22 0.78
N ASP A 71 17.88 -4.76 0.02
CA ASP A 71 17.98 -5.00 -1.42
C ASP A 71 18.41 -6.42 -1.78
N ARG A 72 18.90 -7.20 -0.80
CA ARG A 72 19.34 -8.59 -0.98
C ARG A 72 18.20 -9.61 -0.99
N LEU A 73 16.99 -9.24 -0.55
CA LEU A 73 15.83 -10.15 -0.52
C LEU A 73 15.58 -10.91 -1.82
N PRO A 74 15.59 -10.27 -3.02
CA PRO A 74 15.30 -10.98 -4.26
C PRO A 74 16.36 -12.02 -4.59
N ALA A 75 17.64 -11.79 -4.24
CA ALA A 75 18.71 -12.76 -4.43
C ALA A 75 18.53 -13.98 -3.50
N ALA A 76 17.92 -13.79 -2.34
CA ALA A 76 17.52 -14.86 -1.43
C ALA A 76 16.17 -15.53 -1.79
N GLY A 77 15.54 -15.14 -2.90
CA GLY A 77 14.26 -15.71 -3.35
C GLY A 77 13.00 -15.09 -2.71
N PHE A 78 13.14 -13.98 -1.98
CA PHE A 78 12.03 -13.28 -1.33
C PHE A 78 11.55 -12.09 -2.16
N LYS A 79 10.24 -11.81 -2.11
CA LYS A 79 9.67 -10.58 -2.66
C LYS A 79 9.58 -9.51 -1.58
N LYS A 80 9.90 -8.28 -1.98
CA LYS A 80 9.63 -7.10 -1.16
C LYS A 80 8.12 -6.93 -1.01
N ALA A 81 7.66 -6.65 0.21
CA ALA A 81 6.26 -6.37 0.49
C ALA A 81 6.11 -5.28 1.55
N LEU A 82 4.94 -4.65 1.56
CA LEU A 82 4.42 -3.90 2.69
C LEU A 82 3.32 -4.74 3.32
N LEU A 83 3.46 -4.98 4.61
CA LEU A 83 2.42 -5.57 5.42
C LEU A 83 1.79 -4.50 6.28
N LEU A 84 0.47 -4.54 6.40
CA LEU A 84 -0.28 -3.77 7.40
C LEU A 84 -1.02 -4.78 8.26
N TYR A 85 -0.76 -4.77 9.55
CA TYR A 85 -1.54 -5.42 10.57
C TYR A 85 -2.52 -4.40 11.12
N ASP A 86 -3.82 -4.68 11.01
CA ASP A 86 -4.89 -3.83 11.50
C ASP A 86 -5.71 -4.57 12.56
N PHE A 87 -5.71 -4.00 13.77
CA PHE A 87 -6.43 -4.49 14.94
C PHE A 87 -7.54 -3.52 15.37
N SER A 88 -7.91 -2.56 14.51
CA SER A 88 -8.98 -1.59 14.80
C SER A 88 -10.38 -2.14 14.55
N GLY A 89 -10.51 -3.22 13.78
CA GLY A 89 -11.77 -3.91 13.52
C GLY A 89 -12.13 -4.98 14.56
N ILE A 90 -13.28 -5.63 14.37
CA ILE A 90 -13.75 -6.75 15.21
C ILE A 90 -12.80 -7.95 15.09
N SER A 91 -12.24 -8.17 13.91
CA SER A 91 -11.30 -9.26 13.63
C SER A 91 -9.98 -8.67 13.14
N PRO A 92 -8.85 -9.02 13.76
CA PRO A 92 -7.54 -8.64 13.28
C PRO A 92 -7.30 -9.14 11.85
N ILE A 93 -6.77 -8.27 11.01
CA ILE A 93 -6.44 -8.60 9.63
C ILE A 93 -5.02 -8.18 9.30
N VAL A 94 -4.41 -8.88 8.36
CA VAL A 94 -3.14 -8.47 7.76
C VAL A 94 -3.35 -8.33 6.27
N SER A 95 -2.88 -7.21 5.73
CA SER A 95 -2.78 -7.01 4.29
C SER A 95 -1.34 -7.16 3.83
N VAL A 96 -1.13 -7.85 2.72
CA VAL A 96 0.17 -8.05 2.10
C VAL A 96 0.14 -7.42 0.72
N THR A 97 0.92 -6.36 0.54
CA THR A 97 1.07 -5.64 -0.73
C THR A 97 2.46 -5.90 -1.29
N LEU A 98 2.54 -6.69 -2.37
CA LEU A 98 3.80 -7.01 -3.04
C LEU A 98 4.34 -5.81 -3.83
N TYR A 99 5.63 -5.53 -3.69
CA TYR A 99 6.34 -4.52 -4.45
C TYR A 99 7.01 -5.12 -5.68
N GLU A 100 6.28 -5.19 -6.80
CA GLU A 100 6.88 -5.48 -8.09
C GLU A 100 6.95 -4.23 -8.98
N ARG A 101 8.19 -3.83 -9.31
CA ARG A 101 8.44 -2.70 -10.23
C ARG A 101 7.82 -2.94 -11.62
N HIS A 102 7.74 -4.19 -12.05
CA HIS A 102 7.36 -4.56 -13.41
C HIS A 102 5.92 -5.09 -13.55
N ARG A 103 5.31 -5.63 -12.49
CA ARG A 103 3.90 -6.07 -12.53
C ARG A 103 2.99 -5.04 -11.89
N ARG A 104 2.45 -4.15 -12.71
CA ARG A 104 1.33 -3.29 -12.28
C ARG A 104 0.09 -4.16 -12.06
N GLY A 105 -0.53 -4.01 -10.90
CA GLY A 105 -1.87 -4.52 -10.65
C GLY A 105 -1.94 -5.85 -9.89
N LEU A 106 -0.87 -6.35 -9.28
CA LEU A 106 -1.00 -7.44 -8.31
C LEU A 106 -2.06 -7.07 -7.24
N PRO A 107 -2.91 -8.01 -6.83
CA PRO A 107 -3.87 -7.74 -5.77
C PRO A 107 -3.15 -7.55 -4.43
N CYS A 108 -3.80 -6.81 -3.54
CA CYS A 108 -3.50 -6.79 -2.12
C CYS A 108 -4.11 -8.05 -1.51
N TYR A 109 -3.29 -8.86 -0.84
CA TYR A 109 -3.75 -10.11 -0.25
C TYR A 109 -4.18 -9.86 1.20
N ILE A 110 -5.36 -10.32 1.58
CA ILE A 110 -5.89 -10.19 2.93
C ILE A 110 -5.86 -11.56 3.58
N LEU A 111 -5.23 -11.63 4.74
CA LEU A 111 -5.12 -12.82 5.57
C LEU A 111 -5.60 -12.52 6.99
N ASP A 112 -6.23 -13.51 7.60
CA ASP A 112 -6.65 -13.44 8.98
C ASP A 112 -5.45 -13.68 9.90
N THR A 113 -5.45 -13.08 11.08
CA THR A 113 -4.41 -13.32 12.09
C THR A 113 -5.02 -13.52 13.47
N ASN A 114 -4.41 -14.42 14.23
CA ASN A 114 -4.75 -14.65 15.63
C ASN A 114 -3.91 -13.79 16.58
N LEU A 115 -2.98 -12.98 16.06
CA LEU A 115 -2.18 -12.07 16.86
C LEU A 115 -3.07 -10.96 17.41
N THR A 116 -2.76 -10.50 18.63
CA THR A 116 -3.34 -9.28 19.18
C THR A 116 -2.38 -8.10 19.01
N TYR A 117 -2.91 -6.88 19.13
CA TYR A 117 -2.06 -5.69 19.10
C TYR A 117 -1.00 -5.71 20.21
N SER A 118 -1.38 -6.13 21.43
CA SER A 118 -0.43 -6.24 22.56
C SER A 118 0.69 -7.24 22.28
N ASP A 119 0.38 -8.39 21.69
CA ASP A 119 1.38 -9.41 21.36
C ASP A 119 2.36 -8.88 20.31
N VAL A 120 1.85 -8.16 19.32
CA VAL A 120 2.67 -7.51 18.30
C VAL A 120 3.59 -6.46 18.91
N ILE A 121 3.09 -5.56 19.76
CA ILE A 121 3.93 -4.53 20.39
C ILE A 121 4.98 -5.16 21.31
N ALA A 122 4.64 -6.18 22.08
CA ALA A 122 5.59 -6.92 22.91
C ALA A 122 6.69 -7.58 22.05
N THR A 123 6.30 -8.21 20.94
CA THR A 123 7.23 -8.80 19.97
C THR A 123 8.16 -7.74 19.35
N LEU A 124 7.63 -6.58 18.96
CA LEU A 124 8.44 -5.49 18.42
C LEU A 124 9.43 -4.94 19.44
N ALA A 125 9.00 -4.76 20.68
CA ALA A 125 9.86 -4.28 21.76
C ALA A 125 11.01 -5.27 22.02
N GLN A 126 10.73 -6.58 22.02
CA GLN A 126 11.74 -7.62 22.19
C GLN A 126 12.76 -7.65 21.04
N ARG A 127 12.31 -7.41 19.80
CA ARG A 127 13.15 -7.48 18.60
C ARG A 127 13.92 -6.20 18.30
N ASN A 128 13.57 -5.10 18.95
CA ASN A 128 14.10 -3.80 18.58
C ASN A 128 15.63 -3.74 18.78
N ASN A 129 16.36 -3.53 17.70
CA ASN A 129 17.82 -3.52 17.62
C ASN A 129 18.46 -4.87 17.98
N THR A 130 17.78 -5.99 17.71
CA THR A 130 18.32 -7.34 17.90
C THR A 130 18.44 -8.11 16.60
N ASP A 131 19.16 -9.22 16.66
CA ASP A 131 19.16 -10.26 15.64
C ASP A 131 18.12 -11.33 16.00
N VAL A 132 17.29 -11.72 15.04
CA VAL A 132 16.32 -12.81 15.19
C VAL A 132 16.68 -13.96 14.27
N GLY A 133 16.53 -15.18 14.76
CA GLY A 133 16.80 -16.38 13.98
C GLY A 133 15.76 -16.62 12.87
N ALA A 134 15.95 -17.73 12.16
CA ALA A 134 15.03 -18.16 11.12
C ALA A 134 13.59 -18.30 11.65
N SER A 135 12.64 -17.75 10.89
CA SER A 135 11.22 -17.80 11.24
C SER A 135 10.56 -19.06 10.64
N PRO A 136 9.52 -19.61 11.29
CA PRO A 136 8.73 -20.70 10.71
C PRO A 136 8.12 -20.30 9.36
N GLU A 137 8.00 -21.27 8.45
CA GLU A 137 7.31 -21.07 7.17
C GLU A 137 5.81 -21.39 7.29
N ILE A 138 4.95 -20.54 6.72
CA ILE A 138 3.50 -20.72 6.63
C ILE A 138 3.10 -20.64 5.17
N SER A 139 2.29 -21.60 4.69
CA SER A 139 1.82 -21.63 3.31
C SER A 139 0.36 -21.21 3.22
N LEU A 140 0.06 -20.23 2.36
CA LEU A 140 -1.30 -19.76 2.08
C LEU A 140 -1.56 -19.75 0.57
N ASP A 141 -2.82 -19.97 0.21
CA ASP A 141 -3.28 -19.84 -1.17
C ASP A 141 -3.90 -18.45 -1.41
N GLY A 142 -3.21 -17.64 -2.21
CA GLY A 142 -3.67 -16.34 -2.71
C GLY A 142 -4.21 -16.40 -4.14
N SER A 143 -4.44 -17.58 -4.69
CA SER A 143 -4.93 -17.77 -6.06
C SER A 143 -6.44 -17.53 -6.22
N SER A 144 -7.12 -17.29 -5.11
CA SER A 144 -8.55 -16.95 -5.05
C SER A 144 -8.91 -15.76 -5.95
N PRO A 145 -10.13 -15.75 -6.54
CA PRO A 145 -10.60 -14.62 -7.34
C PRO A 145 -10.52 -13.30 -6.56
N VAL A 146 -10.13 -12.23 -7.26
CA VAL A 146 -10.16 -10.89 -6.66
C VAL A 146 -11.59 -10.51 -6.30
N LEU A 147 -11.75 -9.83 -5.17
CA LEU A 147 -13.03 -9.32 -4.71
C LEU A 147 -13.67 -8.43 -5.77
N SER A 148 -15.00 -8.50 -5.86
CA SER A 148 -15.78 -7.58 -6.67
C SER A 148 -15.53 -6.14 -6.21
N ARG A 149 -15.74 -5.16 -7.10
CA ARG A 149 -15.55 -3.75 -6.75
C ARG A 149 -16.42 -3.31 -5.56
N GLN A 150 -17.62 -3.88 -5.43
CA GLN A 150 -18.52 -3.59 -4.32
C GLN A 150 -17.98 -4.18 -3.02
N ALA A 151 -17.64 -5.47 -3.00
CA ALA A 151 -17.09 -6.12 -1.81
C ALA A 151 -15.76 -5.49 -1.35
N ALA A 152 -14.90 -5.08 -2.30
CA ALA A 152 -13.68 -4.35 -1.98
C ALA A 152 -13.95 -2.97 -1.35
N ARG A 153 -15.00 -2.25 -1.79
CA ARG A 153 -15.41 -0.99 -1.17
C ARG A 153 -15.90 -1.20 0.25
N GLU A 154 -16.81 -2.16 0.44
CA GLU A 154 -17.32 -2.51 1.77
C GLU A 154 -16.19 -2.89 2.74
N LEU A 155 -15.19 -3.64 2.25
CA LEU A 155 -13.99 -3.95 3.02
C LEU A 155 -13.16 -2.70 3.38
N PHE A 156 -12.98 -1.77 2.44
CA PHE A 156 -12.25 -0.52 2.71
C PHE A 156 -13.02 0.46 3.58
N ASP A 157 -14.35 0.46 3.52
CA ASP A 157 -15.19 1.31 4.35
C ASP A 157 -15.20 0.81 5.79
N SER A 158 -15.19 -0.52 5.99
CA SER A 158 -15.03 -1.14 7.31
C SER A 158 -13.59 -1.08 7.85
N ASN A 159 -12.58 -1.03 6.97
CA ASN A 159 -11.16 -0.97 7.35
C ASN A 159 -10.43 0.13 6.54
N PRO A 160 -10.58 1.41 6.89
CA PRO A 160 -10.05 2.54 6.10
C PRO A 160 -8.52 2.54 5.90
N SER A 161 -7.79 1.90 6.81
CA SER A 161 -6.34 1.72 6.78
C SER A 161 -5.88 0.91 5.54
N LEU A 162 -6.65 -0.12 5.17
CA LEU A 162 -6.38 -1.02 4.05
C LEU A 162 -6.36 -0.26 2.73
N ARG A 163 -7.23 0.75 2.58
CA ARG A 163 -7.28 1.55 1.35
C ARG A 163 -5.92 2.20 1.06
N LYS A 164 -5.21 2.65 2.10
CA LYS A 164 -3.86 3.23 1.97
C LYS A 164 -2.82 2.14 1.70
N ALA A 165 -2.83 1.06 2.49
CA ALA A 165 -1.86 -0.03 2.36
C ALA A 165 -1.95 -0.71 0.97
N CYS A 166 -3.17 -1.08 0.57
CA CYS A 166 -3.49 -1.69 -0.72
C CYS A 166 -3.49 -0.69 -1.89
N ARG A 167 -3.25 0.61 -1.64
CA ARG A 167 -3.24 1.69 -2.66
C ARG A 167 -4.53 1.77 -3.49
N GLY A 168 -5.68 1.42 -2.90
CA GLY A 168 -6.96 1.31 -3.60
C GLY A 168 -6.99 0.28 -4.75
N GLY A 169 -6.06 -0.69 -4.73
CA GLY A 169 -5.92 -1.72 -5.74
C GLY A 169 -6.98 -2.82 -5.66
N ARG A 170 -6.79 -3.86 -6.47
CA ARG A 170 -7.58 -5.10 -6.39
C ARG A 170 -7.26 -5.81 -5.07
N VAL A 171 -8.21 -6.51 -4.50
CA VAL A 171 -8.03 -7.24 -3.23
C VAL A 171 -8.35 -8.71 -3.47
N ALA A 172 -7.57 -9.62 -2.91
CA ALA A 172 -7.85 -11.05 -2.88
C ALA A 172 -7.76 -11.54 -1.43
N ARG A 173 -8.67 -12.44 -1.02
CA ARG A 173 -8.54 -13.12 0.27
C ARG A 173 -7.66 -14.36 0.11
N THR A 174 -6.84 -14.64 1.10
CA THR A 174 -6.07 -15.88 1.14
C THR A 174 -6.86 -16.98 1.84
N SER A 175 -6.61 -18.23 1.48
CA SER A 175 -7.11 -19.42 2.19
C SER A 175 -5.95 -20.30 2.65
N ALA A 176 -6.28 -21.36 3.40
CA ALA A 176 -5.33 -22.44 3.68
C ALA A 176 -4.72 -22.95 2.38
N ALA A 177 -3.46 -23.41 2.45
CA ALA A 177 -2.75 -23.91 1.28
C ALA A 177 -3.54 -25.00 0.56
N ALA A 178 -3.79 -24.78 -0.73
CA ALA A 178 -4.38 -25.77 -1.63
C ALA A 178 -3.28 -26.45 -2.45
N THR A 179 -3.60 -27.61 -3.03
CA THR A 179 -2.73 -28.28 -4.01
C THR A 179 -2.42 -27.33 -5.16
N ALA A 180 -1.14 -27.15 -5.47
CA ALA A 180 -0.70 -26.25 -6.54
C ALA A 180 -1.39 -26.61 -7.87
N SER A 181 -2.06 -25.63 -8.46
CA SER A 181 -2.65 -25.76 -9.79
C SER A 181 -1.60 -25.48 -10.87
N GLU A 182 -1.76 -26.10 -12.05
CA GLU A 182 -1.00 -25.75 -13.24
C GLU A 182 -1.18 -24.25 -13.52
N ASN A 183 -0.07 -23.48 -13.53
CA ASN A 183 0.00 -22.00 -13.61
C ASN A 183 0.01 -21.22 -12.29
N THR A 184 0.30 -21.85 -11.16
CA THR A 184 0.57 -21.12 -9.90
C THR A 184 2.07 -20.89 -9.69
N GLU A 185 2.43 -19.74 -9.08
CA GLU A 185 3.79 -19.45 -8.62
C GLU A 185 3.78 -19.23 -7.10
N VAL A 186 4.80 -19.74 -6.40
CA VAL A 186 4.96 -19.54 -4.95
C VAL A 186 5.85 -18.33 -4.70
N VAL A 187 5.34 -17.37 -3.94
CA VAL A 187 6.02 -16.13 -3.58
C VAL A 187 6.35 -16.15 -2.09
N LYS A 188 7.64 -16.02 -1.75
CA LYS A 188 8.09 -15.88 -0.35
C LYS A 188 8.06 -14.43 0.10
N VAL A 189 7.43 -14.17 1.25
CA VAL A 189 7.33 -12.84 1.87
C VAL A 189 7.65 -12.95 3.36
N LEU A 190 8.39 -11.98 3.91
CA LEU A 190 8.61 -11.90 5.35
C LEU A 190 7.42 -11.23 6.02
N THR A 191 6.83 -11.90 7.01
CA THR A 191 5.85 -11.33 7.93
C THR A 191 6.53 -11.01 9.26
N LEU A 192 5.80 -10.48 10.25
CA LEU A 192 6.37 -10.22 11.58
C LEU A 192 7.03 -11.48 12.17
N ASP A 193 6.34 -12.62 12.20
CA ASP A 193 6.76 -13.80 12.96
C ASP A 193 7.09 -15.03 12.11
N SER A 194 6.87 -14.95 10.80
CA SER A 194 6.93 -16.10 9.89
C SER A 194 7.45 -15.71 8.50
N VAL A 195 7.77 -16.72 7.72
CA VAL A 195 7.95 -16.63 6.27
C VAL A 195 6.66 -17.09 5.61
N LEU A 196 5.98 -16.20 4.90
CA LEU A 196 4.77 -16.52 4.16
C LEU A 196 5.12 -17.03 2.75
N ASN A 197 4.80 -18.28 2.48
CA ASN A 197 4.80 -18.90 1.17
C ASN A 197 3.42 -18.72 0.54
N LEU A 198 3.24 -17.67 -0.27
CA LEU A 198 1.98 -17.32 -0.90
C LEU A 198 1.90 -17.90 -2.31
N THR A 199 1.01 -18.86 -2.53
CA THR A 199 0.70 -19.36 -3.88
C THR A 199 -0.18 -18.35 -4.61
N ILE A 200 0.25 -17.86 -5.76
CA ILE A 200 -0.52 -16.88 -6.56
C ILE A 200 -0.68 -17.37 -7.99
N GLN A 201 -1.74 -16.90 -8.65
CA GLN A 201 -1.91 -17.14 -10.09
C GLN A 201 -0.73 -16.51 -10.83
N GLY A 202 0.01 -17.33 -11.56
CA GLY A 202 1.07 -16.88 -12.45
C GLY A 202 0.50 -15.92 -13.48
N ALA A 203 1.34 -15.04 -14.01
CA ALA A 203 0.94 -14.25 -15.17
C ALA A 203 0.65 -15.23 -16.31
N ALA A 204 -0.62 -15.56 -16.55
CA ALA A 204 -1.05 -16.18 -17.79
C ALA A 204 -0.37 -15.37 -18.88
N ASN A 205 0.42 -16.02 -19.75
CA ASN A 205 1.16 -15.40 -20.84
C ASN A 205 0.17 -14.63 -21.71
N SER A 206 -0.15 -13.42 -21.27
CA SER A 206 -1.05 -12.50 -21.91
C SER A 206 -0.19 -11.95 -23.02
N THR A 207 -0.18 -12.68 -24.13
CA THR A 207 0.18 -12.20 -25.44
C THR A 207 -0.78 -11.05 -25.74
N ARG A 208 -0.59 -9.92 -25.07
CA ARG A 208 -1.34 -8.70 -25.30
C ARG A 208 -1.02 -8.38 -26.74
N PRO A 209 -2.00 -8.45 -27.68
CA PRO A 209 -1.73 -8.05 -29.04
C PRO A 209 -1.20 -6.64 -28.96
N SER A 210 0.04 -6.45 -29.40
CA SER A 210 0.70 -5.16 -29.43
C SER A 210 -0.27 -4.23 -30.16
N ARG A 211 -0.95 -3.35 -29.41
CA ARG A 211 -1.66 -2.20 -29.97
C ARG A 211 -0.58 -1.29 -30.52
N ARG A 212 -0.04 -1.67 -31.67
CA ARG A 212 0.80 -0.87 -32.53
C ARG A 212 -0.09 0.29 -32.93
N GLY A 213 0.05 1.39 -32.18
CA GLY A 213 -0.74 2.58 -32.37
C GLY A 213 -0.62 3.04 -33.80
N SER A 214 -1.73 2.92 -34.53
CA SER A 214 -2.03 3.74 -35.70
C SER A 214 -1.95 5.19 -35.26
N ARG A 215 -0.82 5.84 -35.53
CA ARG A 215 -0.69 7.29 -35.53
C ARG A 215 -1.48 7.81 -36.74
N GLY A 216 -2.80 7.89 -36.58
CA GLY A 216 -3.66 8.64 -37.48
C GLY A 216 -3.29 10.12 -37.42
N ARG A 217 -2.49 10.56 -38.40
CA ARG A 217 -2.24 11.96 -38.70
C ARG A 217 -3.54 12.61 -39.18
N GLY A 218 -4.32 13.17 -38.27
CA GLY A 218 -5.40 14.10 -38.60
C GLY A 218 -4.92 15.54 -38.48
N ARG A 219 -4.25 16.08 -39.52
CA ARG A 219 -4.10 17.53 -39.70
C ARG A 219 -5.04 17.95 -40.82
N GLY A 220 -6.25 18.34 -40.45
CA GLY A 220 -7.15 19.11 -41.29
C GLY A 220 -6.62 20.53 -41.44
N SER A 221 -6.39 20.95 -42.68
CA SER A 221 -6.02 22.30 -43.07
C SER A 221 -6.83 22.63 -44.33
N SER A 222 -8.02 23.20 -44.15
CA SER A 222 -8.74 23.88 -45.23
C SER A 222 -9.30 25.19 -44.66
N ARG A 223 -8.56 26.27 -44.90
CA ARG A 223 -9.01 27.65 -44.75
C ARG A 223 -9.22 28.16 -46.18
N GLN A 224 -10.46 28.19 -46.64
CA GLN A 224 -10.83 28.90 -47.87
C GLN A 224 -11.12 30.36 -47.49
N GLY A 225 -10.49 31.26 -48.24
CA GLY A 225 -10.99 32.61 -48.50
C GLY A 225 -11.47 32.67 -49.93
#